data_AF-A0A0L6ZBI4-F1
#
_entry.id   AF-A0A0L6ZBI4-F1
#
_cell.length_a   1.000
_cell.length_b   1.000
_cell.length_c   1.000
_cell.angle_alpha   90.00
_cell.angle_beta   90.00
_cell.angle_gamma   90.00
#
_symmetry.space_group_name_H-M   'P 1'
#
loop_
_entity.id
_entity.type
_entity.pdbx_description
1 polymer ?
#
loop_
_entity_poly.entity_id
_entity_poly.type
_entity_poly.pdbx_seq_one_letter_code
_entity_poly.pdbx_strand_id
1 'polypeptide(L)'
;MNIYIIDIIKYNDRMGDLKMKKTLLILLTLLLFMISGCSSTVDNNKYVSMVKNGHPTDYPNSTYGTSFEKFFGSPNWKYFKSDDGKDVVEFTGSCTYQDVQVKARMQFILDVTSGTFQAGALSFNDVPQNQLITAALLSKVFENSSTEASSKSEEKNSSTNKSSESTQETFYGQWIISKLINNDGIGTYSSDDINNIIGKQLSFSSEKSSSFGDDISIMKNIVNNPTYQKLVISKDDFVTGYRISFDKLGIKKDSVTEINVLDSNNTIQCSFYILDKDTLILYGGGAFFELKKK
;
A
#
# COMPACT_ATOMS: atom_id res chain seq x y z
N MET A 1 40.96 -29.40 -27.43
CA MET A 1 39.75 -28.55 -27.30
C MET A 1 38.55 -29.36 -26.76
N ASN A 2 38.72 -30.18 -25.71
CA ASN A 2 37.65 -31.10 -25.28
C ASN A 2 37.52 -31.29 -23.75
N ILE A 3 38.44 -30.75 -22.94
CA ILE A 3 38.38 -30.86 -21.46
C ILE A 3 37.51 -29.73 -20.89
N TYR A 4 37.66 -28.51 -21.39
CA TYR A 4 36.89 -27.33 -20.96
C TYR A 4 35.38 -27.46 -21.16
N ILE A 5 34.92 -28.13 -22.22
CA ILE A 5 33.48 -28.30 -22.49
C ILE A 5 32.86 -29.30 -21.50
N ILE A 6 33.59 -30.37 -21.14
CA ILE A 6 33.13 -31.39 -20.19
C ILE A 6 32.99 -30.79 -18.78
N ASP A 7 33.91 -29.90 -18.38
CA ASP A 7 33.85 -29.26 -17.06
C ASP A 7 32.71 -28.25 -16.94
N ILE A 8 32.38 -27.53 -18.01
CA ILE A 8 31.23 -26.60 -18.04
C ILE A 8 29.90 -27.35 -17.96
N ILE A 9 29.77 -28.49 -18.67
CA ILE A 9 28.56 -29.31 -18.62
C ILE A 9 28.38 -29.90 -17.20
N LYS A 10 29.45 -30.44 -16.60
CA LYS A 10 29.40 -30.94 -15.21
C LYS A 10 29.10 -29.83 -14.20
N TYR A 11 29.58 -28.61 -14.42
CA TYR A 11 29.28 -27.47 -13.57
C TYR A 11 27.80 -27.04 -13.68
N ASN A 12 27.26 -26.98 -14.90
CA ASN A 12 25.85 -26.63 -15.12
C ASN A 12 24.90 -27.69 -14.57
N ASP A 13 25.23 -28.99 -14.71
CA ASP A 13 24.43 -30.08 -14.12
C ASP A 13 24.46 -30.04 -12.59
N ARG A 14 25.64 -29.81 -11.98
CA ARG A 14 25.75 -29.63 -10.52
C ARG A 14 25.00 -28.40 -10.02
N MET A 15 25.02 -27.30 -10.79
CA MET A 15 24.28 -26.07 -10.45
C MET A 15 22.78 -26.24 -10.61
N GLY A 16 22.32 -27.00 -11.62
CA GLY A 16 20.92 -27.39 -11.78
C GLY A 16 20.44 -28.26 -10.62
N ASP A 17 21.22 -29.27 -10.23
CA ASP A 17 20.93 -30.14 -9.09
C ASP A 17 20.98 -29.38 -7.75
N LEU A 18 21.93 -28.45 -7.56
CA LEU A 18 21.96 -27.58 -6.37
C LEU A 18 20.76 -26.63 -6.31
N LYS A 19 20.36 -26.03 -7.45
CA LYS A 19 19.19 -25.16 -7.53
C LYS A 19 17.91 -25.95 -7.25
N MET A 20 17.77 -27.14 -7.84
CA MET A 20 16.62 -28.01 -7.59
C MET A 20 16.58 -28.55 -6.15
N LYS A 21 17.72 -28.91 -5.55
CA LYS A 21 17.79 -29.31 -4.13
C LYS A 21 17.45 -28.16 -3.20
N LYS A 22 17.87 -26.92 -3.50
CA LYS A 22 17.49 -25.72 -2.73
C LYS A 22 15.99 -25.42 -2.87
N THR A 23 15.44 -25.48 -4.08
CA THR A 23 14.00 -25.28 -4.33
C THR A 23 13.17 -26.39 -3.68
N LEU A 24 13.63 -27.64 -3.71
CA LEU A 24 12.99 -28.78 -3.04
C LEU A 24 13.07 -28.65 -1.51
N LEU A 25 14.19 -28.17 -0.94
CA LEU A 25 14.33 -27.91 0.50
C LEU A 25 13.37 -26.81 0.96
N ILE A 26 13.24 -25.73 0.18
CA ILE A 26 12.33 -24.60 0.46
C ILE A 26 10.86 -25.05 0.40
N LEU A 27 10.49 -25.88 -0.56
CA LEU A 27 9.15 -26.48 -0.66
C LEU A 27 8.89 -27.48 0.48
N LEU A 28 9.88 -28.28 0.90
CA LEU A 28 9.74 -29.22 2.02
C LEU A 28 9.59 -28.50 3.37
N THR A 29 10.25 -27.36 3.57
CA THR A 29 10.07 -26.51 4.77
C THR A 29 8.71 -25.82 4.80
N LEU A 30 8.14 -25.48 3.64
CA LEU A 30 6.77 -24.93 3.52
C LEU A 30 5.70 -26.01 3.79
N LEU A 31 5.96 -27.28 3.44
CA LEU A 31 5.06 -28.41 3.71
C LEU A 31 5.10 -28.92 5.16
N LEU A 32 6.18 -28.68 5.91
CA LEU A 32 6.31 -29.06 7.33
C LEU A 32 5.55 -28.14 8.30
N PHE A 33 4.90 -27.07 7.84
CA PHE A 33 4.03 -26.21 8.65
C PHE A 33 2.64 -26.83 8.97
N MET A 34 2.35 -28.04 8.49
CA MET A 34 1.04 -28.69 8.64
C MET A 34 0.97 -29.77 9.72
N ILE A 35 1.85 -29.77 10.72
CA ILE A 35 1.63 -30.56 11.94
C ILE A 35 2.15 -29.80 13.15
N SER A 36 1.25 -29.15 13.89
CA SER A 36 1.20 -29.22 15.36
C SER A 36 -0.05 -28.55 15.91
N GLY A 37 -0.96 -29.40 16.38
CA GLY A 37 -1.62 -29.20 17.67
C GLY A 37 -2.81 -28.24 17.69
N CYS A 38 -4.01 -28.80 17.58
CA CYS A 38 -5.19 -28.25 18.24
C CYS A 38 -4.87 -28.04 19.73
N SER A 39 -4.89 -26.80 20.19
CA SER A 39 -5.07 -26.42 21.59
C SER A 39 -5.56 -24.98 21.64
N SER A 40 -6.85 -24.83 21.86
CA SER A 40 -7.50 -23.58 22.25
C SER A 40 -6.90 -23.10 23.56
N THR A 41 -5.91 -22.21 23.47
CA THR A 41 -5.42 -21.44 24.61
C THR A 41 -5.66 -19.97 24.30
N VAL A 42 -6.30 -19.28 25.25
CA VAL A 42 -6.44 -17.83 25.24
C VAL A 42 -5.03 -17.24 25.13
N ASP A 43 -4.73 -16.59 23.99
CA ASP A 43 -3.43 -16.02 23.67
C ASP A 43 -3.01 -14.94 24.69
N ASN A 44 -2.37 -15.36 25.79
CA ASN A 44 -1.78 -14.49 26.81
C ASN A 44 -0.40 -13.95 26.38
N ASN A 45 -0.20 -13.66 25.09
CA ASN A 45 1.01 -13.00 24.65
C ASN A 45 0.85 -11.47 24.79
N LYS A 46 1.64 -10.86 25.67
CA LYS A 46 1.58 -9.41 25.94
C LYS A 46 1.69 -8.53 24.68
N TYR A 47 2.41 -8.99 23.65
CA TYR A 47 2.56 -8.27 22.38
C TYR A 47 1.29 -8.37 21.52
N VAL A 48 0.65 -9.54 21.50
CA VAL A 48 -0.67 -9.70 20.89
C VAL A 48 -1.71 -8.83 21.61
N SER A 49 -1.68 -8.80 22.95
CA SER A 49 -2.56 -7.92 23.73
C SER A 49 -2.31 -6.45 23.44
N MET A 50 -1.06 -6.03 23.29
CA MET A 50 -0.69 -4.65 22.93
C MET A 50 -1.33 -4.22 21.61
N VAL A 51 -1.25 -5.05 20.56
CA VAL A 51 -1.89 -4.73 19.28
C VAL A 51 -3.41 -4.78 19.39
N LYS A 52 -3.98 -5.83 20.01
CA LYS A 52 -5.44 -5.97 20.18
C LYS A 52 -6.07 -4.81 20.94
N ASN A 53 -5.38 -4.26 21.94
CA ASN A 53 -5.89 -3.17 22.77
C ASN A 53 -5.58 -1.78 22.21
N GLY A 54 -4.67 -1.66 21.25
CA GLY A 54 -4.39 -0.40 20.58
C GLY A 54 -5.51 -0.02 19.60
N HIS A 55 -5.42 1.20 19.09
CA HIS A 55 -6.40 1.79 18.18
C HIS A 55 -5.69 2.70 17.16
N PRO A 56 -6.28 2.92 15.97
CA PRO A 56 -5.84 4.00 15.08
C PRO A 56 -6.08 5.38 15.69
N THR A 57 -5.30 6.38 15.28
CA THR A 57 -5.48 7.78 15.71
C THR A 57 -6.87 8.31 15.37
N ASP A 58 -7.38 7.98 14.18
CA ASP A 58 -8.69 8.45 13.69
C ASP A 58 -9.87 7.75 14.37
N TYR A 59 -9.62 6.64 15.06
CA TYR A 59 -10.65 5.81 15.72
C TYR A 59 -10.29 5.52 17.19
N PRO A 60 -10.16 6.56 18.05
CA PRO A 60 -9.59 6.41 19.39
C PRO A 60 -10.39 5.52 20.34
N ASN A 61 -11.67 5.29 20.04
CA ASN A 61 -12.58 4.48 20.86
C ASN A 61 -12.74 3.04 20.32
N SER A 62 -12.12 2.70 19.21
CA SER A 62 -12.26 1.39 18.56
C SER A 62 -10.92 0.67 18.52
N THR A 63 -10.82 -0.41 19.29
CA THR A 63 -9.58 -1.20 19.32
C THR A 63 -9.46 -2.10 18.10
N TYR A 64 -8.23 -2.46 17.73
CA TYR A 64 -7.98 -3.45 16.67
C TYR A 64 -8.64 -4.79 17.01
N GLY A 65 -8.51 -5.27 18.25
CA GLY A 65 -9.06 -6.54 18.67
C GLY A 65 -10.58 -6.62 18.47
N THR A 66 -11.31 -5.63 18.97
CA THR A 66 -12.78 -5.61 18.83
C THR A 66 -13.21 -5.42 17.38
N SER A 67 -12.57 -4.50 16.65
CA SER A 67 -12.98 -4.19 15.28
C SER A 67 -12.68 -5.34 14.31
N PHE A 68 -11.53 -6.02 14.50
CA PHE A 68 -11.16 -7.16 13.67
C PHE A 68 -12.04 -8.38 13.96
N GLU A 69 -12.42 -8.62 15.22
CA GLU A 69 -13.36 -9.70 15.58
C GLU A 69 -14.74 -9.50 14.93
N LYS A 70 -15.20 -8.25 14.85
CA LYS A 70 -16.48 -7.92 14.19
C LYS A 70 -16.42 -8.06 12.67
N PHE A 71 -15.29 -7.74 12.05
CA PHE A 71 -15.18 -7.66 10.59
C PHE A 71 -14.76 -8.99 9.94
N PHE A 72 -13.80 -9.70 10.53
CA PHE A 72 -13.22 -10.89 9.92
C PHE A 72 -13.82 -12.18 10.49
N GLY A 73 -14.04 -13.16 9.61
CA GLY A 73 -14.31 -14.54 10.03
C GLY A 73 -13.05 -15.26 10.49
N SER A 74 -13.19 -16.14 11.48
CA SER A 74 -12.10 -16.97 12.04
C SER A 74 -10.80 -16.18 12.36
N PRO A 75 -10.90 -15.08 13.13
CA PRO A 75 -9.74 -14.27 13.49
C PRO A 75 -8.74 -15.07 14.32
N ASN A 76 -7.46 -14.95 13.98
CA ASN A 76 -6.35 -15.57 14.71
C ASN A 76 -5.17 -14.62 14.77
N TRP A 77 -4.46 -14.63 15.88
CA TRP A 77 -3.34 -13.72 16.14
C TRP A 77 -2.13 -14.53 16.59
N LYS A 78 -0.94 -14.15 16.13
CA LYS A 78 0.31 -14.80 16.53
C LYS A 78 1.43 -13.78 16.62
N TYR A 79 2.20 -13.85 17.70
CA TYR A 79 3.47 -13.13 17.80
C TYR A 79 4.63 -14.02 17.33
N PHE A 80 5.61 -13.41 16.67
CA PHE A 80 6.92 -13.99 16.40
C PHE A 80 7.98 -12.91 16.22
N LYS A 81 9.25 -13.33 16.26
CA LYS A 81 10.38 -12.49 15.83
C LYS A 81 10.72 -12.86 14.38
N SER A 82 10.74 -11.89 13.48
CA SER A 82 11.06 -12.09 12.07
C SER A 82 12.54 -12.41 11.85
N ASP A 83 12.89 -12.85 10.64
CA ASP A 83 14.27 -13.19 10.27
C ASP A 83 15.22 -11.98 10.34
N ASP A 84 14.70 -10.75 10.14
CA ASP A 84 15.43 -9.50 10.33
C ASP A 84 15.37 -8.97 11.79
N GLY A 85 14.90 -9.79 12.72
CA GLY A 85 14.94 -9.55 14.16
C GLY A 85 13.83 -8.65 14.71
N LYS A 86 12.84 -8.26 13.90
CA LYS A 86 11.72 -7.40 14.34
C LYS A 86 10.68 -8.18 15.13
N ASP A 87 10.06 -7.50 16.08
CA ASP A 87 8.92 -8.02 16.84
C ASP A 87 7.64 -7.82 16.02
N VAL A 88 6.97 -8.92 15.66
CA VAL A 88 5.83 -8.92 14.76
C VAL A 88 4.64 -9.61 15.40
N VAL A 89 3.48 -8.97 15.31
CA VAL A 89 2.19 -9.62 15.54
C VAL A 89 1.50 -9.79 14.20
N GLU A 90 1.21 -11.01 13.81
CA GLU A 90 0.47 -11.35 12.61
C GLU A 90 -0.96 -11.70 12.96
N PHE A 91 -1.89 -11.10 12.23
CA PHE A 91 -3.29 -11.41 12.22
C PHE A 91 -3.64 -12.21 10.96
N THR A 92 -4.53 -13.19 11.09
CA THR A 92 -5.22 -13.82 9.95
C THR A 92 -6.71 -13.87 10.19
N GLY A 93 -7.49 -13.66 9.13
CA GLY A 93 -8.95 -13.83 9.14
C GLY A 93 -9.50 -13.85 7.73
N SER A 94 -10.74 -14.31 7.54
CA SER A 94 -11.41 -14.30 6.25
C SER A 94 -12.27 -13.05 6.10
N CYS A 95 -12.29 -12.44 4.93
CA CYS A 95 -13.20 -11.34 4.59
C CYS A 95 -13.61 -11.42 3.11
N THR A 96 -14.50 -10.51 2.69
CA THR A 96 -14.86 -10.34 1.28
C THR A 96 -14.11 -9.14 0.70
N TYR A 97 -13.45 -9.33 -0.43
CA TYR A 97 -12.78 -8.28 -1.21
C TYR A 97 -13.27 -8.37 -2.65
N GLN A 98 -13.88 -7.28 -3.16
CA GLN A 98 -14.51 -7.24 -4.50
C GLN A 98 -15.46 -8.43 -4.73
N ASP A 99 -16.34 -8.70 -3.76
CA ASP A 99 -17.31 -9.81 -3.75
C ASP A 99 -16.71 -11.23 -3.77
N VAL A 100 -15.38 -11.36 -3.59
CA VAL A 100 -14.67 -12.63 -3.49
C VAL A 100 -14.23 -12.87 -2.05
N GLN A 101 -14.47 -14.08 -1.54
CA GLN A 101 -13.97 -14.51 -0.23
C GLN A 101 -12.44 -14.70 -0.29
N VAL A 102 -11.72 -14.02 0.59
CA VAL A 102 -10.26 -14.07 0.70
C VAL A 102 -9.83 -14.31 2.14
N LYS A 103 -8.64 -14.88 2.31
CA LYS A 103 -7.94 -14.92 3.60
C LYS A 103 -6.99 -13.73 3.69
N ALA A 104 -7.28 -12.80 4.57
CA ALA A 104 -6.40 -11.70 4.91
C ALA A 104 -5.31 -12.16 5.89
N ARG A 105 -4.09 -11.72 5.66
CA ARG A 105 -2.97 -11.82 6.59
C ARG A 105 -2.35 -10.43 6.75
N MET A 106 -2.43 -9.87 7.95
CA MET A 106 -1.94 -8.53 8.28
C MET A 106 -0.82 -8.65 9.30
N GLN A 107 0.30 -7.97 9.09
CA GLN A 107 1.37 -7.90 10.06
C GLN A 107 1.41 -6.54 10.74
N PHE A 108 1.68 -6.52 12.03
CA PHE A 108 1.95 -5.33 12.81
C PHE A 108 3.39 -5.39 13.30
N ILE A 109 4.16 -4.33 13.05
CA ILE A 109 5.55 -4.22 13.47
C ILE A 109 5.57 -3.44 14.77
N LEU A 110 6.12 -4.03 15.83
CA LEU A 110 6.13 -3.46 17.17
C LEU A 110 7.45 -2.74 17.42
N ASP A 111 7.34 -1.57 18.05
CA ASP A 111 8.42 -0.97 18.81
C ASP A 111 8.18 -1.27 20.30
N VAL A 112 8.80 -2.35 20.76
CA VAL A 112 8.68 -2.83 22.14
C VAL A 112 9.25 -1.82 23.15
N THR A 113 10.20 -0.97 22.74
CA THR A 113 10.83 0.01 23.62
C THR A 113 9.90 1.17 23.90
N SER A 114 9.26 1.70 22.85
CA SER A 114 8.30 2.80 22.98
C SER A 114 6.88 2.34 23.34
N GLY A 115 6.60 1.04 23.25
CA GLY A 115 5.27 0.49 23.49
C GLY A 115 4.29 0.90 22.38
N THR A 116 4.78 1.13 21.16
CA THR A 116 3.98 1.48 19.99
C THR A 116 4.06 0.41 18.90
N PHE A 117 3.17 0.46 17.92
CA PHE A 117 3.19 -0.45 16.78
C PHE A 117 2.61 0.25 15.54
N GLN A 118 2.92 -0.29 14.37
CA GLN A 118 2.37 0.16 13.10
C GLN A 118 1.85 -1.00 12.27
N ALA A 119 0.84 -0.74 11.45
CA ALA A 119 0.42 -1.70 10.42
C ALA A 119 1.54 -1.86 9.38
N GLY A 120 1.88 -3.11 9.09
CA GLY A 120 2.91 -3.53 8.15
C GLY A 120 2.28 -4.15 6.90
N ALA A 121 2.80 -5.30 6.47
CA ALA A 121 2.37 -5.95 5.25
C ALA A 121 0.95 -6.55 5.37
N LEU A 122 0.16 -6.41 4.30
CA LEU A 122 -1.10 -7.12 4.08
C LEU A 122 -0.95 -8.09 2.92
N SER A 123 -1.56 -9.26 3.00
CA SER A 123 -1.80 -10.14 1.86
C SER A 123 -3.22 -10.70 1.83
N PHE A 124 -3.71 -10.98 0.62
CA PHE A 124 -4.96 -11.71 0.39
C PHE A 124 -4.63 -13.02 -0.32
N ASN A 125 -5.00 -14.15 0.28
CA ASN A 125 -4.64 -15.49 -0.21
C ASN A 125 -3.13 -15.59 -0.52
N ASP A 126 -2.31 -15.05 0.39
CA ASP A 126 -0.84 -14.96 0.29
C ASP A 126 -0.30 -14.08 -0.86
N VAL A 127 -1.15 -13.38 -1.61
CA VAL A 127 -0.75 -12.33 -2.57
C VAL A 127 -0.56 -11.00 -1.84
N PRO A 128 0.66 -10.43 -1.80
CA PRO A 128 0.92 -9.15 -1.14
C PRO A 128 0.05 -8.03 -1.71
N GLN A 129 -0.47 -7.19 -0.82
CA GLN A 129 -1.26 -6.02 -1.15
C GLN A 129 -0.44 -4.76 -0.91
N ASN A 130 -0.73 -3.71 -1.67
CA ASN A 130 -0.11 -2.41 -1.47
C ASN A 130 -0.71 -1.70 -0.23
N GLN A 131 -0.08 -0.59 0.17
CA GLN A 131 -0.51 0.18 1.35
C GLN A 131 -1.90 0.82 1.19
N LEU A 132 -2.35 1.11 -0.05
CA LEU A 132 -3.70 1.64 -0.26
C LEU A 132 -4.76 0.60 0.10
N ILE A 133 -4.60 -0.64 -0.36
CA ILE A 133 -5.51 -1.73 0.00
C ILE A 133 -5.46 -1.99 1.51
N THR A 134 -4.29 -1.84 2.13
CA THR A 134 -4.12 -1.90 3.58
C THR A 134 -4.92 -0.80 4.29
N ALA A 135 -4.79 0.45 3.86
CA ALA A 135 -5.51 1.58 4.42
C ALA A 135 -7.03 1.47 4.19
N ALA A 136 -7.46 1.08 2.99
CA ALA A 136 -8.87 0.89 2.65
C ALA A 136 -9.51 -0.24 3.49
N LEU A 137 -8.81 -1.35 3.67
CA LEU A 137 -9.25 -2.43 4.54
C LEU A 137 -9.40 -1.95 5.99
N LEU A 138 -8.40 -1.24 6.52
CA LEU A 138 -8.45 -0.70 7.87
C LEU A 138 -9.61 0.31 8.02
N SER A 139 -9.78 1.25 7.09
CA SER A 139 -10.92 2.17 7.08
C SER A 139 -12.24 1.41 7.16
N LYS A 140 -12.39 0.37 6.33
CA LYS A 140 -13.62 -0.45 6.31
C LYS A 140 -13.86 -1.20 7.61
N VAL A 141 -12.81 -1.77 8.20
CA VAL A 141 -12.87 -2.46 9.49
C VAL A 141 -13.36 -1.53 10.59
N PHE A 142 -12.85 -0.29 10.63
CA PHE A 142 -13.19 0.66 11.68
C PHE A 142 -14.50 1.42 11.41
N GLU A 143 -14.90 1.67 10.17
CA GLU A 143 -16.24 2.17 9.82
C GLU A 143 -17.34 1.28 10.41
N ASN A 144 -17.18 -0.04 10.31
CA ASN A 144 -18.12 -1.04 10.81
C ASN A 144 -18.15 -1.14 12.35
N SER A 145 -17.21 -0.49 13.04
CA SER A 145 -17.15 -0.48 14.51
C SER A 145 -17.95 0.67 15.15
N SER A 146 -18.24 1.72 14.37
CA SER A 146 -18.89 2.97 14.81
C SER A 146 -20.41 2.87 14.96
N THR A 147 -21.04 1.76 14.54
CA THR A 147 -22.50 1.61 14.45
C THR A 147 -23.20 1.18 15.74
N GLU A 148 -22.50 1.05 16.88
CA GLU A 148 -23.11 0.62 18.15
C GLU A 148 -23.01 1.61 19.32
N ALA A 149 -22.75 2.90 19.05
CA ALA A 149 -22.96 3.94 20.05
C ALA A 149 -23.85 5.06 19.49
N SER A 150 -25.12 5.00 19.87
CA SER A 150 -26.18 6.00 19.67
C SER A 150 -26.98 5.93 18.37
N SER A 151 -28.16 5.31 18.43
CA SER A 151 -29.34 5.84 17.76
C SER A 151 -30.63 5.45 18.50
N LYS A 152 -31.12 6.38 19.32
CA LYS A 152 -32.56 6.67 19.37
C LYS A 152 -32.77 7.80 18.37
N SER A 153 -33.52 7.48 17.30
CA SER A 153 -34.36 8.36 16.48
C SER A 153 -33.91 9.81 16.27
N GLU A 154 -33.63 10.18 15.02
CA GLU A 154 -34.62 10.89 14.18
C GLU A 154 -34.11 10.98 12.74
N GLU A 155 -34.89 10.43 11.81
CA GLU A 155 -34.84 10.79 10.41
C GLU A 155 -35.22 12.27 10.26
N LYS A 156 -34.35 13.04 9.61
CA LYS A 156 -34.82 14.20 8.85
C LYS A 156 -34.16 14.18 7.48
N ASN A 157 -34.99 13.91 6.49
CA ASN A 157 -34.77 14.23 5.10
C ASN A 157 -34.10 15.60 4.96
N SER A 158 -32.92 15.62 4.35
CA SER A 158 -32.54 16.72 3.48
C SER A 158 -31.68 16.15 2.36
N SER A 159 -32.36 15.76 1.30
CA SER A 159 -31.85 15.93 -0.05
C SER A 159 -31.37 17.38 -0.19
N THR A 160 -30.05 17.57 -0.09
CA THR A 160 -29.41 18.74 -0.67
C THR A 160 -28.53 18.23 -1.79
N ASN A 161 -29.10 18.23 -2.99
CA ASN A 161 -28.32 18.48 -4.19
C ASN A 161 -27.45 19.71 -3.93
N LYS A 162 -26.14 19.54 -3.79
CA LYS A 162 -25.20 20.62 -4.11
C LYS A 162 -24.55 20.29 -5.44
N SER A 163 -25.30 20.65 -6.49
CA SER A 163 -24.74 21.06 -7.77
C SER A 163 -23.65 22.11 -7.52
N SER A 164 -22.52 21.88 -8.20
CA SER A 164 -21.49 22.83 -8.65
C SER A 164 -21.31 24.14 -7.85
N GLU A 165 -20.23 24.19 -7.07
CA GLU A 165 -19.35 25.36 -7.07
C GLU A 165 -18.05 24.91 -7.72
N SER A 166 -17.86 25.32 -8.97
CA SER A 166 -16.64 25.07 -9.75
C SER A 166 -15.49 25.95 -9.26
N THR A 167 -14.97 25.69 -8.06
CA THR A 167 -13.58 26.03 -7.80
C THR A 167 -12.74 25.04 -8.58
N GLN A 168 -12.28 25.46 -9.76
CA GLN A 168 -11.39 24.68 -10.61
C GLN A 168 -10.20 24.20 -9.76
N GLU A 169 -10.02 22.88 -9.68
CA GLU A 169 -8.94 22.28 -8.92
C GLU A 169 -7.60 22.85 -9.40
N THR A 170 -6.73 23.21 -8.45
CA THR A 170 -5.46 23.90 -8.77
C THR A 170 -4.54 23.05 -9.65
N PHE A 171 -4.68 21.73 -9.56
CA PHE A 171 -3.93 20.75 -10.35
C PHE A 171 -4.53 20.50 -11.75
N TYR A 172 -5.71 21.04 -12.08
CA TYR A 172 -6.23 20.97 -13.44
C TYR A 172 -5.37 21.78 -14.41
N GLY A 173 -5.18 21.21 -15.60
CA GLY A 173 -4.37 21.79 -16.67
C GLY A 173 -3.41 20.79 -17.30
N GLN A 174 -2.52 21.33 -18.14
CA GLN A 174 -1.42 20.57 -18.75
C GLN A 174 -0.15 20.73 -17.93
N TRP A 175 0.56 19.63 -17.79
CA TRP A 175 1.78 19.50 -17.01
C TRP A 175 2.84 18.84 -17.86
N ILE A 176 4.10 19.23 -17.68
CA ILE A 176 5.25 18.55 -18.27
C ILE A 176 6.05 17.87 -17.16
N ILE A 177 6.44 16.62 -17.40
CA ILE A 177 7.37 15.90 -16.52
C ILE A 177 8.75 16.51 -16.76
N SER A 178 9.16 17.42 -15.87
CA SER A 178 10.29 18.31 -16.09
C SER A 178 11.64 17.68 -15.71
N LYS A 179 11.69 16.93 -14.60
CA LYS A 179 12.90 16.24 -14.16
C LYS A 179 12.59 15.09 -13.21
N LEU A 180 13.51 14.14 -13.11
CA LEU A 180 13.58 13.19 -12.00
C LEU A 180 13.99 13.92 -10.72
N ILE A 181 13.30 13.67 -9.61
CA ILE A 181 13.65 14.18 -8.28
C ILE A 181 14.41 13.11 -7.50
N ASN A 182 13.86 11.89 -7.45
CA ASN A 182 14.47 10.77 -6.74
C ASN A 182 14.13 9.44 -7.41
N ASN A 183 15.13 8.56 -7.50
CA ASN A 183 14.97 7.14 -7.77
C ASN A 183 15.97 6.40 -6.88
N ASP A 184 15.50 5.44 -6.09
CA ASP A 184 16.36 4.65 -5.19
C ASP A 184 16.98 3.42 -5.89
N GLY A 185 16.62 3.17 -7.15
CA GLY A 185 17.12 2.05 -7.95
C GLY A 185 16.47 0.70 -7.62
N ILE A 186 15.44 0.69 -6.76
CA ILE A 186 14.67 -0.51 -6.39
C ILE A 186 13.32 -0.54 -7.15
N GLY A 187 13.02 0.53 -7.87
CA GLY A 187 11.83 0.71 -8.70
C GLY A 187 11.78 -0.14 -9.98
N THR A 188 10.64 -0.07 -10.68
CA THR A 188 10.38 -0.80 -11.93
C THR A 188 10.98 -0.12 -13.16
N TYR A 189 11.29 1.16 -13.07
CA TYR A 189 11.83 1.93 -14.19
C TYR A 189 13.34 1.76 -14.36
N SER A 190 13.75 1.42 -15.58
CA SER A 190 15.14 1.52 -16.01
C SER A 190 15.56 2.98 -16.26
N SER A 191 16.86 3.20 -16.43
CA SER A 191 17.38 4.51 -16.86
C SER A 191 16.79 4.96 -18.21
N ASP A 192 16.55 4.02 -19.12
CA ASP A 192 15.96 4.32 -20.42
C ASP A 192 14.48 4.71 -20.30
N ASP A 193 13.73 4.06 -19.40
CA ASP A 193 12.35 4.45 -19.10
C ASP A 193 12.29 5.87 -18.55
N ILE A 194 13.16 6.20 -17.58
CA ILE A 194 13.24 7.55 -17.00
C ILE A 194 13.52 8.60 -18.07
N ASN A 195 14.48 8.33 -18.96
CA ASN A 195 14.80 9.23 -20.08
C ASN A 195 13.61 9.40 -21.03
N ASN A 196 12.82 8.35 -21.26
CA ASN A 196 11.62 8.39 -22.10
C ASN A 196 10.42 9.07 -21.43
N ILE A 197 10.39 9.10 -20.08
CA ILE A 197 9.35 9.75 -19.28
C ILE A 197 9.55 11.27 -19.23
N ILE A 198 10.79 11.72 -19.08
CA ILE A 198 11.11 13.16 -19.00
C ILE A 198 10.70 13.86 -20.31
N GLY A 199 10.03 15.02 -20.17
CA GLY A 199 9.50 15.81 -21.26
C GLY A 199 8.10 15.38 -21.75
N LYS A 200 7.55 14.26 -21.26
CA LYS A 200 6.17 13.87 -21.57
C LYS A 200 5.17 14.81 -20.89
N GLN A 201 4.00 14.95 -21.52
CA GLN A 201 2.92 15.79 -21.03
C GLN A 201 1.85 14.94 -20.37
N LEU A 202 1.31 15.44 -19.26
CA LEU A 202 0.14 14.89 -18.58
C LEU A 202 -0.93 15.98 -18.49
N SER A 203 -2.19 15.58 -18.52
CA SER A 203 -3.32 16.50 -18.41
C SER A 203 -4.32 15.99 -17.37
N PHE A 204 -4.81 16.90 -16.53
CA PHE A 204 -5.81 16.62 -15.50
C PHE A 204 -6.99 17.57 -15.67
N SER A 205 -8.20 17.03 -15.68
CA SER A 205 -9.47 17.77 -15.76
C SER A 205 -10.60 16.96 -15.15
N SER A 206 -11.78 17.57 -14.99
CA SER A 206 -12.97 16.85 -14.52
C SER A 206 -13.47 15.78 -15.48
N GLU A 207 -13.15 15.88 -16.78
CA GLU A 207 -13.64 14.96 -17.81
C GLU A 207 -12.62 13.88 -18.17
N LYS A 208 -11.33 14.22 -18.17
CA LYS A 208 -10.24 13.33 -18.58
C LYS A 208 -9.00 13.53 -17.74
N SER A 209 -8.29 12.43 -17.50
CA SER A 209 -6.97 12.42 -16.89
C SER A 209 -6.01 11.55 -17.70
N SER A 210 -4.75 11.96 -17.75
CA SER A 210 -3.64 11.05 -18.10
C SER A 210 -3.43 10.01 -17.00
N SER A 211 -2.94 8.84 -17.39
CA SER A 211 -2.49 7.79 -16.46
C SER A 211 -0.96 7.81 -16.31
N PHE A 212 -0.46 7.41 -15.13
CA PHE A 212 0.95 7.24 -14.81
C PHE A 212 1.12 6.33 -13.58
N GLY A 213 2.09 5.44 -13.57
CA GLY A 213 2.23 4.43 -12.51
C GLY A 213 3.30 3.43 -12.87
N ASP A 214 3.35 2.28 -12.21
CA ASP A 214 4.55 1.42 -12.18
C ASP A 214 5.00 0.83 -13.53
N ASP A 215 4.17 0.87 -14.57
CA ASP A 215 4.54 0.51 -15.94
C ASP A 215 4.36 1.71 -16.87
N ILE A 216 5.41 2.07 -17.60
CA ILE A 216 5.41 3.17 -18.58
C ILE A 216 4.34 2.99 -19.67
N SER A 217 3.94 1.74 -19.96
CA SER A 217 2.92 1.43 -20.96
C SER A 217 1.57 2.06 -20.64
N ILE A 218 1.26 2.28 -19.35
CA ILE A 218 -0.01 2.84 -18.92
C ILE A 218 -0.16 4.32 -19.28
N MET A 219 0.93 5.04 -19.58
CA MET A 219 0.86 6.43 -20.04
C MET A 219 0.13 6.60 -21.38
N LYS A 220 -0.13 5.50 -22.10
CA LYS A 220 -0.98 5.50 -23.31
C LYS A 220 -2.48 5.57 -22.99
N ASN A 221 -2.86 5.29 -21.74
CA ASN A 221 -4.25 5.25 -21.32
C ASN A 221 -4.74 6.65 -20.97
N ILE A 222 -6.04 6.84 -21.20
CA ILE A 222 -6.77 8.04 -20.79
C ILE A 222 -7.90 7.58 -19.88
N VAL A 223 -7.94 8.14 -18.68
CA VAL A 223 -9.04 7.95 -17.74
C VAL A 223 -10.16 8.91 -18.14
N ASN A 224 -11.34 8.37 -18.45
CA ASN A 224 -12.52 9.18 -18.71
C ASN A 224 -13.37 9.28 -17.43
N ASN A 225 -13.90 10.46 -17.17
CA ASN A 225 -14.65 10.81 -15.94
C ASN A 225 -13.87 10.41 -14.67
N PRO A 226 -12.62 10.88 -14.52
CA PRO A 226 -11.79 10.50 -13.38
C PRO A 226 -12.40 10.97 -12.06
N THR A 227 -12.27 10.14 -11.03
CA THR A 227 -12.50 10.56 -9.64
C THR A 227 -11.17 10.94 -9.02
N TYR A 228 -11.09 12.10 -8.39
CA TYR A 228 -9.87 12.55 -7.69
C TYR A 228 -10.06 12.40 -6.18
N GLN A 229 -9.39 11.41 -5.58
CA GLN A 229 -9.35 11.25 -4.13
C GLN A 229 -8.20 12.07 -3.56
N LYS A 230 -8.47 12.88 -2.54
CA LYS A 230 -7.47 13.72 -1.86
C LYS A 230 -7.14 13.12 -0.50
N LEU A 231 -5.86 12.96 -0.21
CA LEU A 231 -5.35 12.52 1.08
C LEU A 231 -4.32 13.53 1.59
N VAL A 232 -4.27 13.76 2.90
CA VAL A 232 -3.24 14.58 3.53
C VAL A 232 -2.29 13.63 4.25
N ILE A 233 -1.01 13.70 3.88
CA ILE A 233 0.04 12.82 4.42
C ILE A 233 1.02 13.66 5.22
N SER A 234 1.30 13.26 6.46
CA SER A 234 2.30 13.91 7.30
C SER A 234 3.72 13.59 6.84
N LYS A 235 4.70 14.40 7.26
CA LYS A 235 6.12 14.15 7.00
C LYS A 235 6.57 12.76 7.50
N ASP A 236 6.10 12.35 8.67
CA ASP A 236 6.49 11.09 9.32
C ASP A 236 5.87 9.88 8.62
N ASP A 237 4.58 9.97 8.25
CA ASP A 237 3.90 8.92 7.49
C ASP A 237 4.54 8.74 6.10
N PHE A 238 4.93 9.84 5.47
CA PHE A 238 5.58 9.81 4.15
C PHE A 238 6.96 9.12 4.21
N VAL A 239 7.78 9.43 5.22
CA VAL A 239 9.07 8.76 5.44
C VAL A 239 8.86 7.26 5.69
N THR A 240 7.82 6.92 6.46
CA THR A 240 7.51 5.52 6.78
C THR A 240 7.06 4.74 5.54
N GLY A 241 6.21 5.33 4.71
CA GLY A 241 5.70 4.70 3.48
C GLY A 241 6.76 4.57 2.39
N TYR A 242 7.50 5.65 2.11
CA TYR A 242 8.38 5.72 0.93
C TYR A 242 9.88 5.64 1.25
N ARG A 243 10.27 5.63 2.53
CA ARG A 243 11.69 5.67 2.98
C ARG A 243 12.48 6.86 2.44
N ILE A 244 11.78 7.93 2.08
CA ILE A 244 12.34 9.20 1.62
C ILE A 244 11.70 10.35 2.41
N SER A 245 12.51 11.35 2.77
CA SER A 245 12.01 12.55 3.43
C SER A 245 11.50 13.59 2.44
N PHE A 246 10.55 14.39 2.91
CA PHE A 246 10.07 15.60 2.25
C PHE A 246 11.20 16.53 1.77
N ASP A 247 12.29 16.63 2.53
CA ASP A 247 13.42 17.50 2.19
C ASP A 247 14.10 17.07 0.87
N LYS A 248 14.19 15.75 0.61
CA LYS A 248 14.72 15.23 -0.67
C LYS A 248 13.79 15.51 -1.85
N LEU A 249 12.51 15.75 -1.57
CA LEU A 249 11.49 16.04 -2.56
C LEU A 249 11.23 17.55 -2.72
N GLY A 250 11.88 18.40 -1.94
CA GLY A 250 11.65 19.85 -1.94
C GLY A 250 10.35 20.28 -1.25
N ILE A 251 9.73 19.40 -0.46
CA ILE A 251 8.53 19.70 0.33
C ILE A 251 8.98 20.36 1.63
N LYS A 252 8.55 21.61 1.86
CA LYS A 252 8.95 22.40 3.04
C LYS A 252 7.92 22.41 4.17
N LYS A 253 6.72 21.87 3.93
CA LYS A 253 5.61 21.81 4.88
C LYS A 253 5.70 20.51 5.69
N ASP A 254 4.98 20.45 6.81
CA ASP A 254 4.91 19.24 7.65
C ASP A 254 3.89 18.21 7.13
N SER A 255 3.12 18.57 6.10
CA SER A 255 2.24 17.67 5.38
C SER A 255 2.14 18.03 3.89
N VAL A 256 1.70 17.08 3.08
CA VAL A 256 1.45 17.25 1.65
C VAL A 256 0.10 16.64 1.27
N THR A 257 -0.58 17.23 0.29
CA THR A 257 -1.79 16.65 -0.29
C THR A 257 -1.41 15.69 -1.42
N GLU A 258 -1.73 14.42 -1.25
CA GLU A 258 -1.73 13.41 -2.32
C GLU A 258 -3.08 13.46 -3.07
N ILE A 259 -3.00 13.32 -4.38
CA ILE A 259 -4.13 13.15 -5.29
C ILE A 259 -3.97 11.81 -5.97
N ASN A 260 -4.96 10.95 -5.77
CA ASN A 260 -5.11 9.70 -6.49
C ASN A 260 -6.18 9.89 -7.58
N VAL A 261 -5.81 9.61 -8.82
CA VAL A 261 -6.72 9.61 -9.98
C VAL A 261 -7.28 8.20 -10.11
N LEU A 262 -8.58 8.06 -9.91
CA LEU A 262 -9.28 6.79 -10.03
C LEU A 262 -10.07 6.71 -11.33
N ASP A 263 -10.08 5.53 -11.95
CA ASP A 263 -11.01 5.22 -13.03
C ASP A 263 -12.41 4.83 -12.52
N SER A 264 -13.32 4.48 -13.44
CA SER A 264 -14.68 4.05 -13.12
C SER A 264 -14.77 2.79 -12.26
N ASN A 265 -13.69 2.00 -12.19
CA ASN A 265 -13.60 0.79 -11.37
C ASN A 265 -12.93 1.08 -10.02
N ASN A 266 -12.73 2.36 -9.66
CA ASN A 266 -12.01 2.79 -8.47
C ASN A 266 -10.56 2.26 -8.41
N THR A 267 -9.94 2.04 -9.57
CA THR A 267 -8.52 1.68 -9.64
C THR A 267 -7.68 2.94 -9.80
N ILE A 268 -6.60 3.07 -9.01
CA ILE A 268 -5.67 4.19 -9.16
C ILE A 268 -4.92 4.05 -10.48
N GLN A 269 -5.01 5.11 -11.29
CA GLN A 269 -4.36 5.24 -12.57
C GLN A 269 -3.23 6.27 -12.55
N CYS A 270 -3.15 7.12 -11.53
CA CYS A 270 -2.10 8.12 -11.33
C CYS A 270 -2.09 8.61 -9.87
N SER A 271 -0.90 8.79 -9.29
CA SER A 271 -0.72 9.39 -7.96
C SER A 271 0.29 10.53 -8.02
N PHE A 272 -0.09 11.69 -7.48
CA PHE A 272 0.80 12.84 -7.39
C PHE A 272 0.52 13.70 -6.16
N TYR A 273 1.49 14.52 -5.79
CA TYR A 273 1.45 15.39 -4.63
C TYR A 273 1.46 16.85 -5.03
N ILE A 274 0.64 17.67 -4.36
CA ILE A 274 0.57 19.11 -4.62
C ILE A 274 1.62 19.84 -3.77
N LEU A 275 2.65 20.40 -4.41
CA LEU A 275 3.60 21.30 -3.75
C LEU A 275 3.03 22.71 -3.70
N ASP A 276 2.67 23.22 -4.87
CA ASP A 276 2.10 24.55 -5.09
C ASP A 276 1.26 24.58 -6.37
N LYS A 277 0.81 25.77 -6.79
CA LYS A 277 -0.06 25.94 -7.96
C LYS A 277 0.60 25.62 -9.30
N ASP A 278 1.93 25.62 -9.36
CA ASP A 278 2.74 25.49 -10.58
C ASP A 278 3.65 24.25 -10.55
N THR A 279 3.66 23.51 -9.44
CA THR A 279 4.53 22.35 -9.20
C THR A 279 3.77 21.20 -8.54
N LEU A 280 3.85 20.02 -9.15
CA LEU A 280 3.43 18.74 -8.56
C LEU A 280 4.62 17.79 -8.45
N ILE A 281 4.50 16.78 -7.60
CA ILE A 281 5.41 15.64 -7.57
C ILE A 281 4.65 14.39 -8.00
N LEU A 282 5.05 13.79 -9.11
CA LEU A 282 4.47 12.56 -9.62
C LEU A 282 5.21 11.35 -9.06
N TYR A 283 4.47 10.31 -8.69
CA TYR A 283 5.02 9.05 -8.20
C TYR A 283 4.59 7.87 -9.07
N GLY A 284 5.53 6.98 -9.34
CA GLY A 284 5.28 5.73 -10.06
C GLY A 284 6.58 4.97 -10.26
N GLY A 285 6.51 3.65 -10.23
CA GLY A 285 7.64 2.76 -10.50
C GLY A 285 8.79 2.95 -9.52
N GLY A 286 8.50 3.35 -8.28
CA GLY A 286 9.50 3.66 -7.24
C GLY A 286 10.24 4.99 -7.42
N ALA A 287 9.88 5.79 -8.44
CA ALA A 287 10.53 7.06 -8.73
C ALA A 287 9.59 8.26 -8.51
N PHE A 288 10.20 9.40 -8.16
CA PHE A 288 9.54 10.69 -7.99
C PHE A 288 10.00 11.67 -9.06
N PHE A 289 9.05 12.33 -9.72
CA PHE A 289 9.31 13.30 -10.78
C PHE A 289 8.67 14.65 -10.48
N GLU A 290 9.30 15.73 -10.93
CA GLU A 290 8.74 17.08 -10.86
C GLU A 290 7.87 17.33 -12.08
N LEU A 291 6.62 17.75 -11.84
CA LEU A 291 5.74 18.25 -12.88
C LEU A 291 5.66 19.77 -12.78
N LYS A 292 5.83 20.43 -13.93
CA LYS A 292 5.64 21.88 -14.05
C LYS A 292 4.41 22.18 -14.88
N LYS A 293 3.63 23.15 -14.41
CA LYS A 293 2.46 23.63 -15.14
C LYS A 293 2.91 24.31 -16.43
N LYS A 294 2.18 24.06 -17.51
CA LYS A 294 2.45 24.63 -18.84
C LYS A 294 1.65 25.90 -19.09
#